data_AF-X1MRA8-F1
#
_entry.id   AF-X1MRA8-F1
#
_cell.length_a   1.000
_cell.length_b   1.000
_cell.length_c   1.000
_cell.angle_alpha   90.00
_cell.angle_beta   90.00
_cell.angle_gamma   90.00
#
_symmetry.space_group_name_H-M   'P 1'
#
loop_
_entity.id
_entity.type
_entity.pdbx_description
1 polymer ?
#
loop_
_entity_poly.entity_id
_entity_poly.type
_entity_poly.pdbx_seq_one_letter_code
_entity_poly.pdbx_strand_id
1 'polypeptide(L)'
;AVRNCIRENRIYEIPNIIETSRRLGMQNLDYSIAEMYSKGYIDRDEAVMRSSNPSKMEKTLVHRDNSVEIVQPPELVKTKRKR
;
A
#
# COMPACT_ATOMS: atom_id res chain seq x y z
N ALA A 1 -5.82 -3.19 -22.03
CA ALA A 1 -5.68 -4.47 -21.29
C ALA A 1 -6.75 -4.62 -20.21
N VAL A 2 -6.77 -3.80 -19.16
CA VAL A 2 -7.72 -3.94 -18.02
C VAL A 2 -9.19 -3.97 -18.45
N ARG A 3 -9.61 -3.07 -19.35
CA ARG A 3 -10.98 -3.06 -19.90
C ARG A 3 -11.38 -4.40 -20.54
N ASN A 4 -10.42 -5.09 -21.16
CA ASN A 4 -10.67 -6.39 -21.79
C ASN A 4 -10.85 -7.49 -20.74
N CYS A 5 -9.97 -7.52 -19.73
CA CYS A 5 -10.06 -8.46 -18.62
C CYS A 5 -11.39 -8.36 -17.85
N ILE A 6 -11.94 -7.15 -17.71
CA ILE A 6 -13.26 -6.94 -17.09
C ILE A 6 -14.38 -7.54 -17.94
N ARG A 7 -14.35 -7.36 -19.27
CA ARG A 7 -15.37 -7.88 -20.19
C ARG A 7 -15.35 -9.40 -20.30
N GLU A 8 -14.15 -9.98 -20.27
CA GLU A 8 -13.92 -11.42 -20.41
C GLU A 8 -13.92 -12.16 -19.05
N ASN A 9 -14.33 -11.50 -17.97
CA ASN A 9 -14.40 -12.04 -16.62
C ASN A 9 -13.06 -12.60 -16.07
N ARG A 10 -11.93 -12.09 -16.58
CA ARG A 10 -10.55 -12.42 -16.14
C ARG A 10 -10.05 -11.44 -15.08
N ILE A 11 -10.83 -11.28 -14.01
CA ILE A 11 -10.55 -10.28 -12.95
C ILE A 11 -9.24 -10.59 -12.21
N TYR A 12 -8.90 -11.88 -12.09
CA TYR A 12 -7.68 -12.36 -11.44
C TYR A 12 -6.38 -11.92 -12.16
N GLU A 13 -6.43 -11.51 -13.43
CA GLU A 13 -5.27 -11.01 -14.17
C GLU A 13 -4.98 -9.53 -13.88
N ILE A 14 -5.97 -8.79 -13.37
CA ILE A 14 -5.85 -7.35 -13.13
C ILE A 14 -4.66 -7.01 -12.19
N PRO A 15 -4.44 -7.72 -11.07
CA PRO A 15 -3.26 -7.48 -10.22
C PRO A 15 -1.93 -7.63 -10.97
N ASN A 16 -1.81 -8.66 -11.82
CA ASN A 16 -0.61 -8.91 -12.62
C ASN A 16 -0.40 -7.80 -13.68
N ILE A 17 -1.50 -7.31 -14.28
CA ILE A 17 -1.44 -6.18 -15.22
C ILE A 17 -1.01 -4.90 -14.51
N ILE A 18 -1.50 -4.66 -13.29
CA ILE A 18 -1.10 -3.50 -12.48
C ILE A 18 0.40 -3.58 -12.15
N GLU A 19 0.91 -4.75 -11.77
CA GLU A 19 2.32 -4.97 -11.46
C GLU A 19 3.24 -4.74 -12.67
N THR A 20 2.84 -5.23 -13.85
CA THR A 20 3.63 -5.08 -15.09
C THR A 20 3.50 -3.69 -15.73
N SER A 21 2.37 -3.00 -15.53
CA SER A 21 2.07 -1.70 -16.16
C SER A 21 2.50 -0.50 -15.33
N ARG A 22 3.53 -0.66 -14.48
CA ARG A 22 4.07 0.44 -13.64
C ARG A 22 4.51 1.66 -14.46
N ARG A 23 5.00 1.45 -15.68
CA ARG A 23 5.41 2.52 -16.61
C ARG A 23 4.26 3.46 -17.00
N LEU A 24 3.02 2.96 -16.96
CA LEU A 24 1.81 3.74 -17.25
C LEU A 24 1.26 4.45 -16.01
N GLY A 25 1.97 4.39 -14.87
CA GLY A 25 1.54 4.97 -13.60
C GLY A 25 0.62 4.05 -12.78
N MET A 26 0.46 2.78 -13.17
CA MET A 26 -0.25 1.82 -12.32
C MET A 26 0.57 1.50 -11.07
N GLN A 27 -0.10 1.46 -9.92
CA GLN A 27 0.54 1.13 -8.64
C GLN A 27 -0.33 0.15 -7.86
N ASN A 28 0.33 -0.83 -7.23
CA ASN A 28 -0.30 -1.73 -6.27
C ASN A 28 -0.22 -1.12 -4.86
N LEU A 29 -1.10 -1.56 -3.96
CA LEU A 29 -1.13 -1.11 -2.57
C LEU A 29 0.21 -1.32 -1.87
N ASP A 30 0.79 -2.52 -2.02
CA ASP A 30 2.07 -2.87 -1.40
C ASP A 30 3.20 -1.91 -1.82
N TYR A 31 3.22 -1.48 -3.09
CA TYR A 31 4.20 -0.51 -3.58
C TYR A 31 3.99 0.89 -2.98
N SER A 32 2.74 1.33 -2.86
CA SER A 32 2.42 2.63 -2.25
C SER A 32 2.80 2.65 -0.76
N ILE A 33 2.54 1.57 -0.03
CA ILE A 33 2.95 1.40 1.37
C ILE A 33 4.47 1.44 1.50
N ALA A 34 5.20 0.67 0.68
CA ALA A 34 6.66 0.68 0.70
C ALA A 34 7.25 2.07 0.39
N GLU A 35 6.61 2.82 -0.51
CA GLU A 35 6.99 4.20 -0.83
C GLU A 35 6.72 5.15 0.35
N MET A 36 5.56 5.05 1.00
CA MET A 36 5.24 5.85 2.18
C MET A 36 6.16 5.53 3.36
N TYR A 37 6.52 4.25 3.53
CA TYR A 37 7.51 3.83 4.53
C TYR A 37 8.89 4.41 4.20
N SER A 38 9.33 4.34 2.94
CA SER A 38 10.60 4.94 2.50
C SER A 38 10.63 6.45 2.74
N LYS A 39 9.49 7.12 2.58
CA LYS A 39 9.32 8.56 2.86
C LYS A 39 9.21 8.88 4.36
N GLY A 40 8.99 7.89 5.23
CA GLY A 40 8.85 8.07 6.68
C GLY A 40 7.48 8.55 7.15
N TYR A 41 6.44 8.37 6.33
CA TYR A 41 5.07 8.76 6.71
C TYR A 41 4.35 7.71 7.57
N ILE A 42 4.79 6.45 7.52
CA ILE A 42 4.18 5.33 8.23
C ILE A 42 5.25 4.51 8.95
N ASP A 43 4.87 3.93 10.09
CA ASP A 43 5.74 3.05 10.85
C ASP A 43 5.81 1.64 10.21
N ARG A 44 6.83 0.85 10.57
CA ARG A 44 6.99 -0.54 10.12
C ARG A 44 5.77 -1.37 10.49
N ASP A 45 5.30 -1.26 11.72
CA ASP A 45 4.18 -2.06 12.21
C ASP A 45 2.86 -1.65 11.52
N GLU A 46 2.67 -0.34 11.29
CA GLU A 46 1.52 0.18 10.55
C GLU A 46 1.55 -0.24 9.06
N ALA A 47 2.74 -0.24 8.44
CA ALA A 47 2.94 -0.70 7.07
C ALA A 47 2.61 -2.19 6.92
N VAL A 48 3.05 -3.03 7.86
CA VAL A 48 2.75 -4.47 7.86
C VAL A 48 1.26 -4.71 8.07
N MET A 49 0.62 -4.03 9.04
CA MET A 49 -0.81 -4.17 9.32
C MET A 49 -1.71 -3.76 8.15
N ARG A 50 -1.33 -2.73 7.39
CA ARG A 50 -2.14 -2.23 6.26
C ARG A 50 -1.83 -2.90 4.92
N SER A 51 -0.76 -3.69 4.84
CA SER A 51 -0.39 -4.39 3.61
C SER A 51 -1.32 -5.56 3.30
N SER A 52 -1.46 -5.88 2.01
CA SER A 52 -2.25 -7.04 1.58
C SER A 52 -1.57 -8.36 1.95
N ASN A 53 -0.24 -8.36 2.10
CA ASN A 53 0.57 -9.52 2.47
C ASN A 53 1.63 -9.13 3.50
N PRO A 54 1.35 -9.27 4.81
CA PRO A 54 2.25 -8.85 5.88
C PRO A 54 3.62 -9.54 5.83
N SER A 55 3.66 -10.84 5.54
CA SER A 55 4.92 -11.60 5.44
C SER A 55 5.81 -11.17 4.26
N LYS A 56 5.22 -10.68 3.17
CA LYS A 56 5.97 -10.16 2.02
C LYS A 56 6.47 -8.75 2.31
N MET A 57 5.63 -7.95 2.96
CA MET A 57 5.96 -6.59 3.36
C MET A 57 7.12 -6.60 4.36
N GLU A 58 7.08 -7.45 5.38
CA GLU A 58 8.11 -7.53 6.40
C GLU A 58 9.53 -7.77 5.83
N LYS A 59 9.63 -8.61 4.79
CA LYS A 59 10.89 -8.88 4.07
C LYS A 59 11.35 -7.74 3.17
N THR A 60 10.46 -6.83 2.81
CA THR A 60 10.75 -5.70 1.91
C THR A 60 11.23 -4.47 2.70
N LEU A 61 10.78 -4.31 3.95
CA LEU A 61 11.03 -3.12 4.78
C LEU A 61 12.36 -3.15 5.58
N VAL A 62 13.19 -4.19 5.43
CA VAL A 62 14.35 -4.50 6.30
C VAL A 62 15.52 -3.50 6.18
N HIS A 63 15.51 -2.59 5.21
CA HIS A 63 16.57 -1.58 5.03
C HIS A 63 16.07 -0.19 5.42
N ARG A 64 16.14 0.13 6.72
CA ARG A 64 16.19 1.52 7.16
C ARG A 64 17.03 1.64 8.43
N ASP A 65 18.33 1.84 8.24
CA ASP A 65 19.14 2.48 9.28
C ASP A 65 18.76 3.97 9.37
N ASN A 66 18.70 4.47 10.60
CA ASN A 66 18.60 5.87 11.04
C ASN A 66 17.21 6.53 11.19
N SER A 67 16.82 6.65 12.47
CA SER A 67 16.38 7.87 13.17
C SER A 67 15.60 8.91 12.36
N VAL A 68 14.27 8.81 12.32
CA VAL A 68 13.39 9.95 12.02
C VAL A 68 12.16 9.87 12.93
N GLU A 69 11.95 10.91 13.72
CA GLU A 69 10.76 11.08 14.56
C GLU A 69 9.47 11.08 13.72
N ILE A 70 8.50 10.29 14.14
CA ILE A 70 7.24 10.05 13.46
C ILE A 70 6.35 11.29 13.61
N VAL A 71 6.03 11.95 12.50
CA VAL A 71 4.98 12.98 12.45
C VAL A 71 3.63 12.28 12.61
N GLN A 72 2.98 12.60 13.74
CA GLN A 72 1.71 12.09 14.27
C GLN A 72 0.73 11.42 13.28
N PRO A 73 0.13 10.27 13.67
CA PRO A 73 -1.01 9.73 12.95
C PRO A 73 -2.18 10.73 13.01
N PRO A 74 -2.90 10.99 11.90
CA PRO A 74 -4.11 11.79 11.95
C PRO A 74 -5.12 11.07 12.85
N GLU A 75 -5.49 11.71 13.96
CA GLU A 75 -6.46 11.20 14.91
C GLU A 75 -7.72 10.69 14.20
N LEU A 76 -8.18 9.49 14.58
CA LEU A 76 -9.48 8.96 14.20
C LEU A 76 -10.56 10.01 14.52
N VAL A 77 -11.09 10.67 13.47
CA VAL A 77 -12.31 11.45 13.57
C VAL A 77 -13.44 10.48 13.91
N LYS A 78 -13.70 10.31 15.20
CA LYS A 78 -14.91 9.69 15.72
C LYS A 78 -16.08 10.54 15.23
N THR A 79 -16.73 10.12 14.16
CA THR A 79 -18.03 10.67 13.78
C THR A 79 -19.02 10.34 14.89
N LYS A 80 -19.19 11.31 15.80
CA LYS A 80 -20.31 11.28 16.76
C LYS A 80 -21.59 11.31 15.94
N ARG A 81 -22.25 10.15 15.85
CA ARG A 81 -23.70 10.08 15.59
C ARG A 81 -24.37 11.01 16.60
N LYS A 82 -24.89 12.15 16.13
CA LYS A 82 -25.84 12.96 16.89
C LYS A 82 -27.24 12.54 16.47
N ARG A 83 -28.04 12.19 17.47
CA ARG A 83 -29.47 11.91 17.38
C ARG A 83 -30.23 13.11 16.81
#